data_AF-A0A420HJ67-F1
#
_entry.id   AF-A0A420HJ67-F1
#
_cell.length_a   1.000
_cell.length_b   1.000
_cell.length_c   1.000
_cell.angle_alpha   90.00
_cell.angle_beta   90.00
_cell.angle_gamma   90.00
#
_symmetry.space_group_name_H-M   'P 1'
#
loop_
_entity.id
_entity.type
_entity.pdbx_description
1 polymer ?
#
loop_
_entity_poly.entity_id
_entity_poly.type
_entity_poly.pdbx_seq_one_letter_code
_entity_poly.pdbx_strand_id
1 'polypeptide(L)'
;MFMSNESSILQDPHHDQPTITELEHQFQTQENSVKKITDQITTQELSQNLIKTHDQRLAHADAFRAAKKNLQNSLKFIHEKSLSSSSGYHWGQLSCQSCAAKNQMILNAYKEYFLAPEPSAWYAELSEYRDEMNARFQDIKSPTKQDLKDLHAISRKMLRKYVLNYVRDLNLSNDTEISNAISSDMAQEISVEQLIQKIYDLSEPYFPNPDAKKLIMDLQATDISAERASLYIKYYCMILPDDASQQKNFKAKYARMFENQVSHDEVLTAMRKEAHHLNSQKLNALHKELSELQLAQSAHLKNKARKAEKDQRIQNRELSPESVHCNLKRCAIKLNPKEENLECALCDWLNTKGSSKGRFFYCTAEHAEEDFDNHDRNEHQCAAGDRCLYYPQAGSPGDTSASGICASCVQSREGTYYFCSEDCYRHNIDWHANRYHIFDYQREDTNVLEYFRPLDNMKIIP
;
A
#
# COMPACT_ATOMS: atom_id res chain seq x y z
N MET A 1 1.32 -46.96 -41.20
CA MET A 1 0.35 -47.84 -41.87
C MET A 1 -1.04 -47.28 -41.58
N PHE A 2 -1.66 -46.78 -42.64
CA PHE A 2 -3.03 -46.27 -42.80
C PHE A 2 -3.58 -45.12 -41.95
N MET A 3 -3.99 -44.10 -42.72
CA MET A 3 -4.75 -42.91 -42.40
C MET A 3 -6.26 -43.18 -42.34
N SER A 4 -6.98 -42.15 -41.86
CA SER A 4 -8.25 -41.61 -42.36
C SER A 4 -9.47 -41.82 -41.46
N ASN A 5 -10.02 -40.71 -40.94
CA ASN A 5 -11.16 -40.05 -41.59
C ASN A 5 -11.47 -38.67 -40.99
N GLU A 6 -11.75 -37.74 -41.90
CA GLU A 6 -12.28 -36.39 -41.70
C GLU A 6 -13.77 -36.42 -41.33
N SER A 7 -14.28 -35.39 -40.61
CA SER A 7 -15.28 -34.43 -41.14
C SER A 7 -15.95 -33.58 -40.05
N SER A 8 -15.77 -32.25 -40.19
CA SER A 8 -16.76 -31.16 -40.18
C SER A 8 -17.62 -30.75 -38.95
N ILE A 9 -17.30 -29.54 -38.45
CA ILE A 9 -18.11 -28.29 -38.44
C ILE A 9 -19.37 -28.15 -37.51
N LEU A 10 -19.36 -27.05 -36.71
CA LEU A 10 -20.42 -26.10 -36.26
C LEU A 10 -20.73 -25.95 -34.74
N GLN A 11 -20.81 -24.65 -34.33
CA GLN A 11 -21.44 -24.01 -33.14
C GLN A 11 -20.67 -24.10 -31.80
N ASP A 12 -20.52 -23.07 -30.94
CA ASP A 12 -21.00 -21.68 -30.83
C ASP A 12 -20.08 -20.96 -29.77
N PRO A 13 -19.96 -19.62 -29.73
CA PRO A 13 -19.10 -18.90 -28.79
C PRO A 13 -19.87 -18.49 -27.52
N HIS A 14 -19.57 -19.11 -26.37
CA HIS A 14 -20.21 -18.74 -25.10
C HIS A 14 -19.42 -17.69 -24.31
N HIS A 15 -20.15 -16.64 -23.94
CA HIS A 15 -19.80 -15.55 -23.04
C HIS A 15 -19.14 -15.98 -21.73
N ASP A 16 -18.00 -15.37 -21.41
CA ASP A 16 -17.47 -15.28 -20.04
C ASP A 16 -18.25 -14.22 -19.25
N GLN A 17 -19.22 -14.68 -18.44
CA GLN A 17 -19.70 -13.94 -17.28
C GLN A 17 -18.96 -14.47 -16.04
N PRO A 18 -18.33 -13.62 -15.21
CA PRO A 18 -17.79 -14.07 -13.94
C PRO A 18 -18.94 -14.44 -13.01
N THR A 19 -18.96 -15.70 -12.59
CA THR A 19 -20.01 -16.27 -11.74
C THR A 19 -19.86 -15.71 -10.32
N ILE A 20 -20.97 -15.29 -9.72
CA ILE A 20 -21.10 -14.73 -8.35
C ILE A 20 -20.36 -15.58 -7.28
N THR A 21 -20.14 -16.86 -7.57
CA THR A 21 -19.39 -17.82 -6.77
C THR A 21 -17.91 -17.49 -6.55
N GLU A 22 -17.22 -16.80 -7.48
CA GLU A 22 -15.79 -16.46 -7.31
C GLU A 22 -15.56 -15.29 -6.35
N LEU A 23 -16.51 -14.34 -6.30
CA LEU A 23 -16.49 -13.24 -5.34
C LEU A 23 -16.80 -13.73 -3.92
N GLU A 24 -17.76 -14.63 -3.75
CA GLU A 24 -18.07 -15.24 -2.45
C GLU A 24 -16.90 -16.10 -1.92
N HIS A 25 -16.20 -16.80 -2.81
CA HIS A 25 -15.03 -17.61 -2.43
C HIS A 25 -13.81 -16.76 -2.03
N GLN A 26 -13.63 -15.58 -2.64
CA GLN A 26 -12.62 -14.59 -2.22
C GLN A 26 -12.97 -13.92 -0.89
N PHE A 27 -14.25 -13.57 -0.65
CA PHE A 27 -14.68 -13.01 0.63
C PHE A 27 -14.58 -14.03 1.79
N GLN A 28 -14.94 -15.30 1.57
CA GLN A 28 -14.81 -16.34 2.58
C GLN A 28 -13.35 -16.72 2.89
N THR A 29 -12.45 -16.67 1.91
CA THR A 29 -11.01 -16.89 2.15
C THR A 29 -10.37 -15.73 2.93
N GLN A 30 -10.84 -14.49 2.72
CA GLN A 30 -10.38 -13.32 3.47
C GLN A 30 -10.95 -13.28 4.89
N GLU A 31 -12.23 -13.59 5.10
CA GLU A 31 -12.81 -13.74 6.45
C GLU A 31 -12.18 -14.88 7.24
N ASN A 32 -11.84 -16.00 6.59
CA ASN A 32 -11.12 -17.10 7.21
C ASN A 32 -9.68 -16.72 7.56
N SER A 33 -9.02 -15.86 6.77
CA SER A 33 -7.69 -15.33 7.08
C SER A 33 -7.72 -14.37 8.27
N VAL A 34 -8.71 -13.46 8.33
CA VAL A 34 -8.90 -12.54 9.46
C VAL A 34 -9.31 -13.29 10.73
N LYS A 35 -10.19 -14.29 10.66
CA LYS A 35 -10.52 -15.17 11.79
C LYS A 35 -9.31 -15.95 12.27
N LYS A 36 -8.48 -16.49 11.37
CA LYS A 36 -7.26 -17.23 11.74
C LYS A 36 -6.20 -16.35 12.41
N ILE A 37 -6.10 -15.07 12.01
CA ILE A 37 -5.26 -14.07 12.68
C ILE A 37 -5.85 -13.65 14.03
N THR A 38 -7.17 -13.49 14.09
CA THR A 38 -7.87 -13.13 15.34
C THR A 38 -7.75 -14.28 16.34
N ASP A 39 -7.96 -15.53 15.93
CA ASP A 39 -7.82 -16.73 16.76
C ASP A 39 -6.37 -16.97 17.18
N GLN A 40 -5.38 -16.59 16.37
CA GLN A 40 -3.96 -16.56 16.78
C GLN A 40 -3.70 -15.50 17.86
N ILE A 41 -4.36 -14.34 17.78
CA ILE A 41 -4.29 -13.29 18.81
C ILE A 41 -4.98 -13.74 20.11
N THR A 42 -6.15 -14.40 20.04
CA THR A 42 -6.88 -14.89 21.22
C THR A 42 -6.23 -16.12 21.87
N THR A 43 -5.61 -17.02 21.09
CA THR A 43 -4.80 -18.12 21.67
C THR A 43 -3.49 -17.63 22.26
N GLN A 44 -2.96 -16.50 21.76
CA GLN A 44 -1.81 -15.81 22.35
C GLN A 44 -2.18 -15.02 23.62
N GLU A 45 -3.44 -14.67 23.84
CA GLU A 45 -3.93 -14.06 25.10
C GLU A 45 -4.13 -15.10 26.23
N LEU A 46 -4.41 -16.36 25.91
CA LEU A 46 -4.58 -17.44 26.91
C LEU A 46 -3.25 -18.04 27.43
N SER A 47 -2.13 -17.80 26.73
CA SER A 47 -0.78 -18.18 27.19
C SER A 47 -0.05 -17.08 27.99
N GLN A 48 -0.66 -15.91 28.14
CA GLN A 48 -0.04 -14.74 28.80
C GLN A 48 0.18 -14.88 30.31
N ASN A 49 -0.39 -15.90 30.97
CA ASN A 49 -0.22 -16.07 32.41
C ASN A 49 1.13 -16.72 32.83
N LEU A 50 2.01 -17.10 31.90
CA LEU A 50 3.35 -17.64 32.22
C LEU A 50 4.54 -16.84 31.65
N ILE A 51 4.33 -15.96 30.65
CA ILE A 51 5.45 -15.27 29.99
C ILE A 51 5.74 -13.97 30.72
N LYS A 52 6.92 -13.91 31.37
CA LYS A 52 7.39 -12.68 32.03
C LYS A 52 7.50 -11.53 31.02
N THR A 53 7.16 -10.31 31.45
CA THR A 53 7.29 -9.11 30.61
C THR A 53 8.76 -8.77 30.37
N HIS A 54 9.04 -7.96 29.35
CA HIS A 54 10.39 -7.47 29.05
C HIS A 54 11.02 -6.75 30.24
N ASP A 55 10.26 -5.88 30.89
CA ASP A 55 10.76 -5.11 32.03
C ASP A 55 11.01 -5.99 33.26
N GLN A 56 10.18 -7.01 33.50
CA GLN A 56 10.42 -8.00 34.56
C GLN A 56 11.75 -8.74 34.34
N ARG A 57 12.07 -9.09 33.09
CA ARG A 57 13.32 -9.80 32.77
C ARG A 57 14.54 -8.92 32.95
N LEU A 58 14.43 -7.65 32.59
CA LEU A 58 15.49 -6.68 32.86
C LEU A 58 15.66 -6.47 34.37
N ALA A 59 14.56 -6.38 35.12
CA ALA A 59 14.60 -6.30 36.59
C ALA A 59 15.29 -7.52 37.23
N HIS A 60 15.12 -8.73 36.68
CA HIS A 60 15.87 -9.90 37.12
C HIS A 60 17.37 -9.77 36.91
N ALA A 61 17.80 -9.25 35.76
CA ALA A 61 19.20 -8.99 35.49
C ALA A 61 19.77 -7.93 36.44
N ASP A 62 18.99 -6.90 36.76
CA ASP A 62 19.37 -5.83 37.69
C ASP A 62 19.53 -6.37 39.11
N ALA A 63 18.54 -7.13 39.59
CA ALA A 63 18.58 -7.78 40.89
C ALA A 63 19.81 -8.70 41.02
N PHE A 64 20.11 -9.47 39.97
CA PHE A 64 21.31 -10.31 39.93
C PHE A 64 22.62 -9.50 40.01
N ARG A 65 22.73 -8.41 39.23
CA ARG A 65 23.89 -7.50 39.25
C ARG A 65 24.06 -6.84 40.61
N ALA A 66 22.96 -6.36 41.20
CA ALA A 66 22.94 -5.73 42.52
C ALA A 66 23.36 -6.72 43.61
N ALA A 67 22.83 -7.94 43.61
CA ALA A 67 23.22 -8.98 44.56
C ALA A 67 24.72 -9.31 44.45
N LYS A 68 25.25 -9.45 43.24
CA LYS A 68 26.68 -9.71 43.01
C LYS A 68 27.56 -8.57 43.52
N LYS A 69 27.17 -7.31 43.26
CA LYS A 69 27.87 -6.11 43.75
C LYS A 69 27.84 -6.04 45.27
N ASN A 70 26.70 -6.33 45.89
CA ASN A 70 26.54 -6.38 47.34
C ASN A 70 27.45 -7.44 47.97
N LEU A 71 27.50 -8.66 47.40
CA LEU A 71 28.42 -9.70 47.85
C LEU A 71 29.88 -9.24 47.77
N GLN A 72 30.29 -8.65 46.65
CA GLN A 72 31.66 -8.14 46.48
C GLN A 72 32.02 -7.07 47.52
N ASN A 73 31.11 -6.13 47.77
CA ASN A 73 31.30 -5.09 48.78
C ASN A 73 31.37 -5.67 50.19
N SER A 74 30.49 -6.61 50.53
CA SER A 74 30.49 -7.29 51.83
C SER A 74 31.79 -8.07 52.06
N LEU A 75 32.26 -8.81 51.04
CA LEU A 75 33.53 -9.55 51.14
C LEU A 75 34.73 -8.62 51.29
N LYS A 76 34.75 -7.48 50.56
CA LYS A 76 35.80 -6.46 50.70
C LYS A 76 35.81 -5.86 52.09
N PHE A 77 34.65 -5.49 52.62
CA PHE A 77 34.51 -4.98 53.98
C PHE A 77 34.98 -5.99 55.04
N ILE A 78 34.59 -7.27 54.90
CA ILE A 78 35.05 -8.34 55.81
C ILE A 78 36.57 -8.50 55.75
N HIS A 79 37.15 -8.41 54.56
CA HIS A 79 38.60 -8.50 54.37
C HIS A 79 39.32 -7.34 55.07
N GLU A 80 38.91 -6.10 54.81
CA GLU A 80 39.47 -4.88 55.42
C GLU A 80 39.35 -4.88 56.94
N LYS A 81 38.19 -5.26 57.48
CA LYS A 81 37.96 -5.40 58.93
C LYS A 81 38.88 -6.44 59.56
N SER A 82 39.19 -7.51 58.84
CA SER A 82 40.12 -8.55 59.31
C SER A 82 41.59 -8.12 59.27
N LEU A 83 41.93 -7.05 58.53
CA LEU A 83 43.27 -6.46 58.49
C LEU A 83 43.43 -5.32 59.51
N SER A 84 42.36 -4.58 59.80
CA SER A 84 42.39 -3.43 60.73
C SER A 84 42.31 -3.83 62.21
N SER A 85 41.83 -5.04 62.51
CA SER A 85 41.88 -5.58 63.86
C SER A 85 43.34 -5.93 64.17
N SER A 86 43.91 -5.31 65.21
CA SER A 86 45.30 -5.47 65.73
C SER A 86 45.67 -6.90 66.19
N SER A 87 44.87 -7.89 65.78
CA SER A 87 45.12 -9.30 65.95
C SER A 87 46.07 -9.73 64.82
N GLY A 88 47.35 -9.98 65.15
CA GLY A 88 48.40 -10.36 64.19
C GLY A 88 48.10 -11.61 63.36
N TYR A 89 49.05 -12.05 62.52
CA TYR A 89 48.88 -13.26 61.69
C TYR A 89 48.49 -14.50 62.53
N HIS A 90 47.22 -14.91 62.48
CA HIS A 90 46.75 -16.14 63.14
C HIS A 90 46.85 -17.32 62.18
N TRP A 91 47.80 -18.22 62.41
CA TRP A 91 47.90 -19.47 61.67
C TRP A 91 46.88 -20.48 62.20
N GLY A 92 45.77 -20.64 61.47
CA GLY A 92 45.11 -21.92 61.22
C GLY A 92 44.76 -22.86 62.39
N GLN A 93 44.79 -22.43 63.66
CA GLN A 93 44.32 -23.27 64.76
C GLN A 93 42.79 -23.44 64.64
N LEU A 94 42.34 -24.70 64.68
CA LEU A 94 40.94 -25.13 64.59
C LEU A 94 39.99 -24.43 65.59
N SER A 95 40.51 -23.72 66.58
CA SER A 95 39.78 -23.04 67.66
C SER A 95 39.92 -21.51 67.65
N CYS A 96 40.46 -20.89 66.60
CA CYS A 96 40.58 -19.43 66.54
C CYS A 96 39.19 -18.75 66.40
N GLN A 97 38.73 -18.10 67.47
CA GLN A 97 37.44 -17.41 67.52
C GLN A 97 37.32 -16.28 66.47
N SER A 98 38.42 -15.58 66.18
CA SER A 98 38.45 -14.52 65.15
C SER A 98 38.23 -15.09 63.74
N CYS A 99 38.89 -16.21 63.41
CA CYS A 99 38.69 -16.91 62.15
C CYS A 99 37.28 -17.49 62.03
N ALA A 100 36.74 -18.05 63.11
CA ALA A 100 35.36 -18.53 63.14
C ALA A 100 34.35 -17.40 62.88
N ALA A 101 34.50 -16.25 63.55
CA ALA A 101 33.67 -15.08 63.34
C ALA A 101 33.76 -14.55 61.90
N LYS A 102 34.97 -14.46 61.34
CA LYS A 102 35.18 -14.07 59.93
C LYS A 102 34.49 -15.02 58.97
N ASN A 103 34.64 -16.33 59.16
CA ASN A 103 34.00 -17.34 58.31
C ASN A 103 32.47 -17.25 58.41
N GLN A 104 31.92 -16.97 59.59
CA GLN A 104 30.48 -16.75 59.75
C GLN A 104 30.01 -15.49 59.03
N MET A 105 30.77 -14.39 59.08
CA MET A 105 30.45 -13.18 58.31
C MET A 105 30.45 -13.46 56.80
N ILE A 106 31.42 -14.24 56.32
CA ILE A 106 31.47 -14.67 54.90
C ILE A 106 30.23 -15.50 54.57
N LEU A 107 29.89 -16.49 55.40
CA LEU A 107 28.71 -17.34 55.18
C LEU A 107 27.43 -16.52 55.13
N ASN A 108 27.27 -15.54 56.03
CA ASN A 108 26.11 -14.65 56.05
C ASN A 108 26.03 -13.79 54.77
N ALA A 109 27.16 -13.26 54.28
CA ALA A 109 27.19 -12.51 53.02
C ALA A 109 26.76 -13.39 51.82
N TYR A 110 27.18 -14.66 51.78
CA TYR A 110 26.70 -15.61 50.78
C TYR A 110 25.22 -15.98 50.96
N LYS A 111 24.74 -16.08 52.21
CA LYS A 111 23.32 -16.31 52.49
C LYS A 111 22.47 -15.16 51.98
N GLU A 112 22.88 -13.92 52.20
CA GLU A 112 22.22 -12.75 51.62
C GLU A 112 22.25 -12.81 50.09
N TYR A 113 23.40 -13.12 49.47
CA TYR A 113 23.51 -13.22 48.02
C TYR A 113 22.56 -14.25 47.39
N PHE A 114 22.41 -15.42 47.98
CA PHE A 114 21.59 -16.51 47.41
C PHE A 114 20.13 -16.50 47.89
N LEU A 115 19.81 -15.92 49.04
CA LEU A 115 18.51 -16.09 49.69
C LEU A 115 17.84 -14.78 50.14
N ALA A 116 18.39 -13.62 49.77
CA ALA A 116 17.75 -12.34 50.03
C ALA A 116 16.29 -12.35 49.53
N PRO A 117 15.35 -11.75 50.29
CA PRO A 117 13.97 -11.58 49.88
C PRO A 117 13.88 -10.46 48.83
N GLU A 118 14.24 -10.78 47.59
CA GLU A 118 14.21 -9.88 46.44
C GLU A 118 13.12 -10.35 45.47
N PRO A 119 11.98 -9.66 45.37
CA PRO A 119 10.87 -10.05 44.50
C PRO A 119 11.24 -10.14 43.02
N SER A 120 12.22 -9.35 42.58
CA SER A 120 12.74 -9.38 41.22
C SER A 120 13.89 -10.37 41.05
N ALA A 121 14.19 -11.24 42.01
CA ALA A 121 15.19 -12.28 41.81
C ALA A 121 14.67 -13.33 40.82
N TRP A 122 15.54 -13.82 39.93
CA TRP A 122 15.19 -14.87 38.96
C TRP A 122 14.66 -16.16 39.63
N TYR A 123 15.05 -16.40 40.89
CA TYR A 123 14.63 -17.53 41.69
C TYR A 123 13.42 -17.27 42.60
N ALA A 124 12.83 -16.06 42.59
CA ALA A 124 11.80 -15.66 43.56
C ALA A 124 10.59 -16.60 43.57
N GLU A 125 10.21 -17.13 42.41
CA GLU A 125 9.09 -18.06 42.21
C GLU A 125 9.51 -19.54 42.28
N LEU A 126 10.81 -19.84 42.44
CA LEU A 126 11.35 -21.20 42.47
C LEU A 126 11.49 -21.67 43.92
N SER A 127 10.41 -22.21 44.49
CA SER A 127 10.43 -22.76 45.86
C SER A 127 11.51 -23.82 46.04
N GLU A 128 11.69 -24.71 45.05
CA GLU A 128 12.74 -25.74 45.03
C GLU A 128 14.16 -25.17 45.23
N TYR A 129 14.45 -23.99 44.66
CA TYR A 129 15.75 -23.35 44.81
C TYR A 129 15.94 -22.87 46.26
N ARG A 130 14.92 -22.22 46.83
CA ARG A 130 14.96 -21.73 48.20
C ARG A 130 15.11 -22.89 49.19
N ASP A 131 14.43 -24.00 48.96
CA ASP A 131 14.47 -25.19 49.82
C ASP A 131 15.85 -25.87 49.76
N GLU A 132 16.36 -26.18 48.57
CA GLU A 132 17.67 -26.82 48.37
C GLU A 132 18.82 -25.95 48.92
N MET A 133 18.74 -24.63 48.69
CA MET A 133 19.76 -23.69 49.18
C MET A 133 19.71 -23.53 50.70
N ASN A 134 18.52 -23.40 51.30
CA ASN A 134 18.38 -23.34 52.77
C ASN A 134 18.87 -24.62 53.45
N ALA A 135 18.51 -25.79 52.92
CA ALA A 135 19.01 -27.07 53.43
C ALA A 135 20.54 -27.10 53.43
N ARG A 136 21.17 -26.70 52.31
CA ARG A 136 22.63 -26.66 52.24
C ARG A 136 23.26 -25.70 53.24
N PHE A 137 22.66 -24.53 53.48
CA PHE A 137 23.13 -23.59 54.50
C PHE A 137 23.02 -24.14 55.93
N GLN A 138 21.98 -24.93 56.23
CA GLN A 138 21.79 -25.55 57.55
C GLN A 138 22.85 -26.62 57.86
N ASP A 139 23.34 -27.31 56.83
CA ASP A 139 24.40 -28.33 56.97
C ASP A 139 25.79 -27.73 57.26
N ILE A 140 26.01 -26.45 56.94
CA ILE A 140 27.30 -25.79 57.10
C ILE A 140 27.51 -25.37 58.56
N LYS A 141 28.20 -26.22 59.33
CA LYS A 141 28.64 -25.90 60.70
C LYS A 141 29.95 -25.12 60.75
N SER A 142 30.82 -25.31 59.77
CA SER A 142 32.12 -24.65 59.68
C SER A 142 32.45 -24.40 58.21
N PRO A 143 32.32 -23.15 57.72
CA PRO A 143 32.43 -22.85 56.30
C PRO A 143 33.78 -23.22 55.70
N THR A 144 33.76 -24.03 54.64
CA THR A 144 34.92 -24.39 53.83
C THR A 144 34.80 -23.84 52.41
N LYS A 145 35.92 -23.87 51.67
CA LYS A 145 35.89 -23.55 50.22
C LYS A 145 35.02 -24.53 49.43
N GLN A 146 34.89 -25.78 49.88
CA GLN A 146 34.05 -26.77 49.20
C GLN A 146 32.56 -26.43 49.38
N ASP A 147 32.15 -26.00 50.58
CA ASP A 147 30.76 -25.57 50.81
C ASP A 147 30.36 -24.43 49.87
N LEU A 148 31.24 -23.44 49.66
CA LEU A 148 31.00 -22.36 48.71
C LEU A 148 30.88 -22.87 47.27
N LYS A 149 31.70 -23.85 46.87
CA LYS A 149 31.60 -24.47 45.54
C LYS A 149 30.25 -25.17 45.36
N ASP A 150 29.77 -25.86 46.38
CA ASP A 150 28.51 -26.59 46.36
C ASP A 150 27.32 -25.63 46.26
N LEU A 151 27.31 -24.54 47.05
CA LEU A 151 26.28 -23.49 46.96
C LEU A 151 26.21 -22.89 45.54
N HIS A 152 27.36 -22.59 44.94
CA HIS A 152 27.41 -22.13 43.55
C HIS A 152 26.96 -23.21 42.55
N ALA A 153 27.21 -24.50 42.82
CA ALA A 153 26.77 -25.59 41.96
C ALA A 153 25.24 -25.72 41.96
N ILE A 154 24.60 -25.67 43.13
CA ILE A 154 23.14 -25.63 43.27
C ILE A 154 22.57 -24.44 42.49
N SER A 155 23.14 -23.25 42.69
CA SER A 155 22.67 -22.06 41.99
C SER A 155 22.84 -22.13 40.48
N ARG A 156 23.95 -22.66 39.97
CA ARG A 156 24.14 -22.82 38.52
C ARG A 156 23.19 -23.85 37.92
N LYS A 157 22.96 -24.97 38.61
CA LYS A 157 22.02 -26.01 38.18
C LYS A 157 20.60 -25.43 38.04
N MET A 158 20.14 -24.69 39.03
CA MET A 158 18.80 -24.08 39.01
C MET A 158 18.70 -22.92 38.01
N LEU A 159 19.72 -22.07 37.92
CA LEU A 159 19.75 -20.99 36.91
C LEU A 159 19.72 -21.57 35.50
N ARG A 160 20.41 -22.68 35.26
CA ARG A 160 20.37 -23.40 33.98
C ARG A 160 18.96 -23.86 33.64
N LYS A 161 18.28 -24.51 34.60
CA LYS A 161 16.87 -24.94 34.44
C LYS A 161 15.96 -23.74 34.11
N TYR A 162 16.15 -22.62 34.80
CA TYR A 162 15.43 -21.38 34.56
C TYR A 162 15.65 -20.86 33.12
N VAL A 163 16.90 -20.77 32.66
CA VAL A 163 17.23 -20.32 31.29
C VAL A 163 16.61 -21.24 30.23
N LEU A 164 16.65 -22.56 30.42
CA LEU A 164 16.07 -23.52 29.48
C LEU A 164 14.55 -23.45 29.40
N ASN A 165 13.88 -23.26 30.54
CA ASN A 165 12.43 -23.00 30.55
C ASN A 165 12.12 -21.70 29.79
N TYR A 166 12.92 -20.66 30.00
CA TYR A 166 12.73 -19.38 29.34
C TYR A 166 12.85 -19.47 27.80
N VAL A 167 13.80 -20.26 27.29
CA VAL A 167 13.89 -20.54 25.85
C VAL A 167 12.62 -21.22 25.32
N ARG A 168 12.08 -22.18 26.07
CA ARG A 168 10.83 -22.88 25.72
C ARG A 168 9.65 -21.90 25.70
N ASP A 169 9.54 -21.04 26.70
CA ASP A 169 8.43 -20.09 26.84
C ASP A 169 8.41 -19.04 25.72
N LEU A 170 9.59 -18.65 25.22
CA LEU A 170 9.72 -17.79 24.04
C LEU A 170 9.47 -18.53 22.71
N ASN A 171 9.12 -19.81 22.75
CA ASN A 171 8.91 -20.66 21.58
C ASN A 171 10.13 -20.75 20.65
N LEU A 172 11.32 -20.40 21.15
CA LEU A 172 12.57 -20.49 20.41
C LEU A 172 12.97 -21.96 20.20
N SER A 173 12.39 -22.90 20.96
CA SER A 173 12.57 -24.34 20.79
C SER A 173 11.92 -24.94 19.54
N ASN A 174 11.07 -24.18 18.83
CA ASN A 174 10.51 -24.62 17.53
C ASN A 174 11.44 -24.32 16.37
N ASP A 175 12.41 -23.44 16.56
CA ASP A 175 13.49 -23.26 15.59
C ASP A 175 14.39 -24.49 15.66
N THR A 176 14.56 -25.18 14.53
CA THR A 176 15.31 -26.44 14.48
C THR A 176 16.77 -26.26 14.87
N GLU A 177 17.40 -25.11 14.61
CA GLU A 177 18.79 -24.85 14.98
C GLU A 177 18.92 -24.58 16.47
N ILE A 178 18.02 -23.77 17.04
CA ILE A 178 17.99 -23.49 18.49
C ILE A 178 17.60 -24.76 19.27
N SER A 179 16.61 -25.51 18.79
CA SER A 179 16.17 -26.78 19.38
C SER A 179 17.28 -27.82 19.36
N ASN A 180 17.99 -27.96 18.24
CA ASN A 180 19.12 -28.88 18.13
C ASN A 180 20.30 -28.43 19.00
N ALA A 181 20.58 -27.13 19.10
CA ALA A 181 21.63 -26.60 19.97
C ALA A 181 21.33 -26.81 21.47
N ILE A 182 20.04 -26.88 21.85
CA ILE A 182 19.58 -27.13 23.21
C ILE A 182 19.43 -28.62 23.51
N SER A 183 19.05 -29.43 22.52
CA SER A 183 18.75 -30.86 22.66
C SER A 183 19.96 -31.76 22.42
N SER A 184 20.95 -31.31 21.63
CA SER A 184 22.28 -31.92 21.61
C SER A 184 22.84 -31.90 23.03
N ASP A 185 23.41 -33.01 23.51
CA ASP A 185 23.95 -33.29 24.86
C ASP A 185 24.83 -32.19 25.54
N MET A 186 25.04 -31.06 24.87
CA MET A 186 25.48 -29.76 25.38
C MET A 186 24.71 -29.26 26.61
N ALA A 187 23.49 -29.74 26.88
CA ALA A 187 22.72 -29.32 28.04
C ALA A 187 23.34 -29.74 29.39
N GLN A 188 24.39 -30.56 29.48
CA GLN A 188 25.05 -30.86 30.77
C GLN A 188 26.51 -30.38 30.92
N GLU A 189 27.24 -30.14 29.81
CA GLU A 189 28.70 -29.91 29.89
C GLU A 189 29.15 -28.44 29.77
N ILE A 190 28.37 -27.55 29.16
CA ILE A 190 28.75 -26.12 29.04
C ILE A 190 28.25 -25.28 30.21
N SER A 191 29.02 -24.25 30.58
CA SER A 191 28.63 -23.27 31.59
C SER A 191 27.32 -22.54 31.23
N VAL A 192 26.66 -21.93 32.22
CA VAL A 192 25.43 -21.16 32.00
C VAL A 192 25.72 -19.94 31.13
N GLU A 193 26.88 -19.32 31.31
CA GLU A 193 27.34 -18.17 30.55
C GLU A 193 27.52 -18.52 29.07
N GLN A 194 28.14 -19.66 28.76
CA GLN A 194 28.26 -20.17 27.40
C GLN A 194 26.90 -20.53 26.79
N LEU A 195 25.98 -21.08 27.58
CA LEU A 195 24.62 -21.37 27.11
C LEU A 195 23.89 -20.09 26.70
N ILE A 196 23.94 -19.05 27.54
CA ILE A 196 23.34 -17.74 27.24
C ILE A 196 23.96 -17.13 25.99
N GLN A 197 25.29 -17.18 25.85
CA GLN A 197 25.98 -16.66 24.66
C GLN A 197 25.56 -17.40 23.40
N LYS A 198 25.47 -18.73 23.43
CA LYS A 198 24.99 -19.51 22.28
C LYS A 198 23.56 -19.15 21.88
N ILE A 199 22.67 -18.99 22.86
CA ILE A 199 21.29 -18.56 22.60
C ILE A 199 21.29 -17.18 21.94
N TYR A 200 22.12 -16.25 22.43
CA TYR A 200 22.27 -14.93 21.84
C TYR A 200 22.78 -14.98 20.40
N ASP A 201 23.88 -15.70 20.15
CA ASP A 201 24.52 -15.80 18.82
C ASP A 201 23.56 -16.42 17.80
N LEU A 202 22.75 -17.41 18.21
CA LEU A 202 21.72 -18.01 17.35
C LEU A 202 20.53 -17.06 17.11
N SER A 203 20.23 -16.17 18.07
CA SER A 203 19.14 -15.19 17.93
C SER A 203 19.53 -13.96 17.11
N GLU A 204 20.81 -13.62 17.06
CA GLU A 204 21.31 -12.39 16.43
C GLU A 204 20.93 -12.25 14.94
N PRO A 205 21.03 -13.29 14.09
CA PRO A 205 20.61 -13.19 12.68
C PRO A 205 19.14 -12.84 12.48
N TYR A 206 18.29 -13.08 13.49
CA TYR A 206 16.85 -12.80 13.44
C TYR A 206 16.50 -11.38 13.89
N PHE A 207 17.49 -10.57 14.29
CA PHE A 207 17.22 -9.18 14.63
C PHE A 207 16.80 -8.39 13.38
N PRO A 208 15.73 -7.59 13.46
CA PRO A 208 15.15 -6.94 12.29
C PRO A 208 16.07 -5.89 11.66
N ASN A 209 17.02 -5.35 12.43
CA ASN A 209 18.01 -4.38 11.98
C ASN A 209 19.17 -4.26 13.00
N PRO A 210 20.30 -3.61 12.63
CA PRO A 210 21.43 -3.39 13.53
C PRO A 210 21.10 -2.54 14.77
N ASP A 211 20.12 -1.63 14.67
CA ASP A 211 19.71 -0.78 15.79
C ASP A 211 19.05 -1.59 16.92
N ALA A 212 18.39 -2.70 16.59
CA ALA A 212 17.82 -3.63 17.57
C ALA A 212 18.91 -4.27 18.44
N LYS A 213 20.03 -4.68 17.83
CA LYS A 213 21.20 -5.20 18.55
C LYS A 213 21.73 -4.14 19.52
N LYS A 214 21.89 -2.92 19.03
CA LYS A 214 22.38 -1.78 19.83
C LYS A 214 21.43 -1.49 21.01
N LEU A 215 20.12 -1.46 20.77
CA LEU A 215 19.13 -1.27 21.83
C LEU A 215 19.26 -2.34 22.93
N ILE A 216 19.37 -3.62 22.56
CA ILE A 216 19.52 -4.71 23.54
C ILE A 216 20.77 -4.48 24.41
N MET A 217 21.90 -4.14 23.80
CA MET A 217 23.14 -3.86 24.53
C MET A 217 22.99 -2.65 25.46
N ASP A 218 22.39 -1.55 24.98
CA ASP A 218 22.17 -0.34 25.79
C ASP A 218 21.23 -0.60 26.97
N LEU A 219 20.17 -1.41 26.78
CA LEU A 219 19.23 -1.81 27.83
C LEU A 219 19.89 -2.67 28.91
N GLN A 220 20.80 -3.57 28.51
CA GLN A 220 21.58 -4.40 29.43
C GLN A 220 22.63 -3.59 30.21
N ALA A 221 23.21 -2.57 29.61
CA ALA A 221 24.18 -1.69 30.28
C ALA A 221 23.51 -0.85 31.37
N THR A 222 22.27 -0.44 31.15
CA THR A 222 21.49 0.43 32.03
C THR A 222 20.79 -0.39 33.15
N ASP A 223 20.73 0.13 34.37
CA ASP A 223 19.96 -0.42 35.51
C ASP A 223 18.87 0.54 36.04
N ILE A 224 18.70 1.69 35.38
CA ILE A 224 17.73 2.74 35.74
C ILE A 224 16.54 2.73 34.77
N SER A 225 15.33 2.58 35.32
CA SER A 225 14.08 2.54 34.53
C SER A 225 13.88 3.78 33.63
N ALA A 226 14.12 4.99 34.15
CA ALA A 226 13.97 6.23 33.39
C ALA A 226 14.95 6.34 32.20
N GLU A 227 16.16 5.81 32.34
CA GLU A 227 17.12 5.76 31.24
C GLU A 227 16.70 4.75 30.18
N ARG A 228 16.13 3.61 30.58
CA ARG A 228 15.54 2.63 29.64
C ARG A 228 14.36 3.20 28.87
N ALA A 229 13.49 3.98 29.52
CA ALA A 229 12.41 4.69 28.83
C ALA A 229 12.96 5.60 27.72
N SER A 230 14.06 6.32 27.99
CA SER A 230 14.72 7.15 26.99
C SER A 230 15.27 6.33 25.81
N LEU A 231 15.78 5.13 26.06
CA LEU A 231 16.22 4.20 25.02
C LEU A 231 15.04 3.70 24.16
N TYR A 232 13.91 3.36 24.77
CA TYR A 232 12.70 2.98 24.03
C TYR A 232 12.17 4.11 23.16
N ILE A 233 12.12 5.35 23.69
CA ILE A 233 11.70 6.53 22.93
C ILE A 233 12.61 6.73 21.72
N LYS A 234 13.93 6.64 21.92
CA LYS A 234 14.92 6.78 20.84
C LYS A 234 14.75 5.71 19.77
N TYR A 235 14.44 4.47 20.13
CA TYR A 235 14.31 3.38 19.17
C TYR A 235 12.95 3.36 18.46
N TYR A 236 11.85 3.47 19.20
CA TYR A 236 10.49 3.31 18.65
C TYR A 236 9.83 4.63 18.23
N CYS A 237 10.19 5.74 18.87
CA CYS A 237 9.42 6.99 18.81
C CYS A 237 10.22 8.18 18.25
N MET A 238 11.42 7.95 17.70
CA MET A 238 12.22 9.02 17.11
C MET A 238 11.50 9.66 15.92
N ILE A 239 11.20 10.95 16.05
CA ILE A 239 10.57 11.74 15.00
C ILE A 239 11.63 12.10 13.96
N LEU A 240 11.38 11.71 12.71
CA LEU A 240 12.22 12.03 11.56
C LEU A 240 11.67 13.27 10.83
N PRO A 241 12.53 14.02 10.11
CA PRO A 241 12.10 15.18 9.35
C PRO A 241 10.95 14.87 8.37
N ASP A 242 11.09 13.73 7.67
CA ASP A 242 10.19 13.26 6.63
C ASP A 242 8.92 12.57 7.16
N ASP A 243 8.75 12.47 8.48
CA ASP A 243 7.53 11.89 9.04
C ASP A 243 6.30 12.76 8.71
N ALA A 244 5.24 12.11 8.25
CA ALA A 244 3.93 12.74 8.08
C ALA A 244 3.35 13.16 9.43
N SER A 245 2.44 14.15 9.46
CA SER A 245 1.82 14.65 10.70
C SER A 245 1.18 13.55 11.55
N GLN A 246 0.55 12.56 10.90
CA GLN A 246 -0.04 11.40 11.59
C GLN A 246 1.03 10.54 12.28
N GLN A 247 2.18 10.31 11.64
CA GLN A 247 3.29 9.56 12.21
C GLN A 247 3.94 10.31 13.37
N LYS A 248 4.10 11.63 13.25
CA LYS A 248 4.60 12.50 14.34
C LYS A 248 3.69 12.41 15.57
N ASN A 249 2.38 12.49 15.39
CA ASN A 249 1.40 12.36 16.48
C ASN A 249 1.43 10.97 17.12
N PHE A 250 1.49 9.90 16.31
CA PHE A 250 1.61 8.53 16.79
C PHE A 250 2.87 8.36 17.65
N LYS A 251 4.04 8.76 17.12
CA LYS A 251 5.32 8.67 17.84
C LYS A 251 5.31 9.50 19.14
N ALA A 252 4.81 10.73 19.11
CA ALA A 252 4.73 11.60 20.28
C ALA A 252 3.81 11.04 21.38
N LYS A 253 2.69 10.39 20.99
CA LYS A 253 1.78 9.74 21.94
C LYS A 253 2.50 8.64 22.72
N TYR A 254 3.18 7.74 22.03
CA TYR A 254 3.85 6.61 22.68
C TYR A 254 5.15 7.00 23.38
N ALA A 255 5.84 8.05 22.91
CA ALA A 255 6.95 8.64 23.66
C ALA A 255 6.51 9.07 25.07
N ARG A 256 5.37 9.76 25.18
CA ARG A 256 4.81 10.16 26.49
C ARG A 256 4.44 8.97 27.38
N MET A 257 4.01 7.85 26.80
CA MET A 257 3.73 6.64 27.60
C MET A 257 5.02 6.09 28.21
N PHE A 258 6.11 6.04 27.45
CA PHE A 258 7.42 5.67 27.98
C PHE A 258 7.93 6.68 29.01
N GLU A 259 7.78 7.99 28.78
CA GLU A 259 8.15 9.02 29.76
C GLU A 259 7.42 8.85 31.10
N ASN A 260 6.15 8.43 31.04
CA ASN A 260 5.34 8.11 32.22
C ASN A 260 5.63 6.71 32.81
N GLN A 261 6.69 6.04 32.36
CA GLN A 261 7.14 4.73 32.84
C GLN A 261 6.10 3.61 32.69
N VAL A 262 5.24 3.71 31.65
CA VAL A 262 4.40 2.59 31.24
C VAL A 262 5.29 1.47 30.71
N SER A 263 4.94 0.20 31.00
CA SER A 263 5.78 -0.94 30.67
C SER A 263 5.98 -1.13 29.17
N HIS A 264 7.14 -1.67 28.78
CA HIS A 264 7.51 -1.90 27.38
C HIS A 264 6.45 -2.71 26.62
N ASP A 265 6.01 -3.82 27.20
CA ASP A 265 5.04 -4.71 26.57
C ASP A 265 3.66 -4.06 26.41
N GLU A 266 3.21 -3.26 27.39
CA GLU A 266 1.95 -2.51 27.30
C GLU A 266 2.00 -1.46 26.18
N VAL A 267 3.08 -0.68 26.12
CA VAL A 267 3.26 0.33 25.07
C VAL A 267 3.29 -0.32 23.69
N LEU A 268 4.09 -1.38 23.50
CA LEU A 268 4.16 -2.07 22.21
C LEU A 268 2.84 -2.74 21.81
N THR A 269 2.11 -3.30 22.77
CA THR A 269 0.79 -3.88 22.51
C THR A 269 -0.19 -2.80 22.05
N ALA A 270 -0.20 -1.65 22.71
CA ALA A 270 -1.01 -0.50 22.31
C ALA A 270 -0.60 0.04 20.93
N MET A 271 0.70 0.14 20.64
CA MET A 271 1.24 0.56 19.34
C MET A 271 0.79 -0.38 18.21
N ARG A 272 0.92 -1.70 18.40
CA ARG A 272 0.49 -2.69 17.41
C ARG A 272 -1.02 -2.62 17.15
N LYS A 273 -1.82 -2.49 18.21
CA LYS A 273 -3.28 -2.37 18.10
C LYS A 273 -3.70 -1.14 17.29
N GLU A 274 -3.10 0.01 17.57
CA GLU A 274 -3.39 1.24 16.83
C GLU A 274 -2.89 1.18 15.39
N ALA A 275 -1.66 0.68 15.16
CA ALA A 275 -1.12 0.49 13.82
C ALA A 275 -2.00 -0.44 12.96
N HIS A 276 -2.47 -1.55 13.55
CA HIS A 276 -3.41 -2.45 12.91
C HIS A 276 -4.72 -1.73 12.56
N HIS A 277 -5.30 -0.99 13.50
CA HIS A 277 -6.53 -0.24 13.25
C HIS A 277 -6.39 0.78 12.11
N LEU A 278 -5.30 1.57 12.12
CA LEU A 278 -5.02 2.54 11.06
C LEU A 278 -4.82 1.86 9.70
N ASN A 279 -4.14 0.70 9.67
CA ASN A 279 -3.96 -0.06 8.44
C ASN A 279 -5.30 -0.63 7.92
N SER A 280 -6.14 -1.17 8.80
CA SER A 280 -7.49 -1.63 8.43
C SER A 280 -8.35 -0.50 7.88
N GLN A 281 -8.30 0.69 8.49
CA GLN A 281 -9.02 1.87 7.98
C GLN A 281 -8.53 2.26 6.58
N LYS A 282 -7.21 2.28 6.35
CA LYS A 282 -6.62 2.59 5.04
C LYS A 282 -7.02 1.56 3.99
N LEU A 283 -6.96 0.27 4.32
CA LEU A 283 -7.39 -0.80 3.42
C LEU A 283 -8.87 -0.67 3.08
N ASN A 284 -9.73 -0.39 4.05
CA ASN A 284 -11.17 -0.20 3.81
C ASN A 284 -11.45 1.01 2.90
N ALA A 285 -10.72 2.12 3.09
CA ALA A 285 -10.83 3.28 2.22
C ALA A 285 -10.42 2.96 0.77
N LEU A 286 -9.30 2.26 0.58
CA LEU A 286 -8.83 1.83 -0.74
C LEU A 286 -9.80 0.86 -1.41
N HIS A 287 -10.37 -0.10 -0.68
CA HIS A 287 -11.39 -1.00 -1.22
C HIS A 287 -12.65 -0.23 -1.67
N LYS A 288 -13.08 0.77 -0.89
CA LYS A 288 -14.20 1.62 -1.26
C LYS A 288 -13.91 2.39 -2.55
N GLU A 289 -12.76 3.05 -2.64
CA GLU A 289 -12.34 3.79 -3.84
C GLU A 289 -12.26 2.88 -5.08
N LEU A 290 -11.71 1.68 -4.91
CA LEU A 290 -11.68 0.67 -5.96
C LEU A 290 -13.08 0.27 -6.43
N SER A 291 -14.02 0.06 -5.51
CA SER A 291 -15.41 -0.26 -5.86
C SER A 291 -16.10 0.88 -6.62
N GLU A 292 -15.82 2.13 -6.24
CA GLU A 292 -16.37 3.32 -6.91
C GLU A 292 -15.82 3.45 -8.33
N LEU A 293 -14.53 3.20 -8.53
CA LEU A 293 -13.88 3.18 -9.84
C LEU A 293 -14.42 2.06 -10.75
N GLN A 294 -14.65 0.86 -10.21
CA GLN A 294 -15.25 -0.24 -10.97
C GLN A 294 -16.69 0.06 -11.41
N LEU A 295 -17.48 0.70 -10.53
CA LEU A 295 -18.84 1.13 -10.87
C LEU A 295 -18.81 2.22 -11.95
N ALA A 296 -17.91 3.19 -11.84
CA ALA A 296 -17.72 4.24 -12.82
C ALA A 296 -17.28 3.68 -14.19
N GLN A 297 -16.35 2.72 -14.20
CA GLN A 297 -15.90 2.03 -15.41
C GLN A 297 -17.06 1.27 -16.07
N SER A 298 -17.85 0.54 -15.28
CA SER A 298 -19.02 -0.19 -15.77
C SER A 298 -20.08 0.74 -16.36
N ALA A 299 -20.34 1.88 -15.73
CA ALA A 299 -21.25 2.90 -16.24
C ALA A 299 -20.73 3.52 -17.55
N HIS A 300 -19.43 3.81 -17.63
CA HIS A 300 -18.80 4.32 -18.83
C HIS A 300 -18.90 3.33 -20.01
N LEU A 301 -18.63 2.05 -19.78
CA LEU A 301 -18.78 1.01 -20.81
C LEU A 301 -20.24 0.87 -21.28
N LYS A 302 -21.20 0.89 -20.36
CA LYS A 302 -22.64 0.89 -20.69
C LYS A 302 -23.03 2.12 -21.52
N ASN A 303 -22.54 3.30 -21.17
CA ASN A 303 -22.80 4.53 -21.93
C ASN A 303 -22.17 4.48 -23.32
N LYS A 304 -20.95 3.96 -23.45
CA LYS A 304 -20.28 3.74 -24.74
C LYS A 304 -21.08 2.78 -25.62
N ALA A 305 -21.57 1.67 -25.07
CA ALA A 305 -22.40 0.70 -25.78
C ALA A 305 -23.74 1.32 -26.25
N ARG A 306 -24.43 2.06 -25.36
CA ARG A 306 -25.67 2.77 -25.72
C ARG A 306 -25.46 3.82 -26.82
N LYS A 307 -24.34 4.54 -26.78
CA LYS A 307 -23.99 5.51 -27.83
C LYS A 307 -23.76 4.79 -29.16
N ALA A 308 -22.99 3.71 -29.17
CA ALA A 308 -22.77 2.90 -30.36
C ALA A 308 -24.07 2.31 -30.92
N GLU A 309 -24.98 1.81 -30.07
CA GLU A 309 -26.30 1.34 -30.50
C GLU A 309 -27.15 2.46 -31.11
N LYS A 310 -27.14 3.65 -30.52
CA LYS A 310 -27.84 4.82 -31.06
C LYS A 310 -27.26 5.24 -32.41
N ASP A 311 -25.94 5.26 -32.55
CA ASP A 311 -25.27 5.60 -33.80
C ASP A 311 -25.57 4.57 -34.89
N GLN A 312 -25.58 3.27 -34.56
CA GLN A 312 -26.02 2.20 -35.46
C GLN A 312 -27.51 2.34 -35.84
N ARG A 313 -28.41 2.69 -34.91
CA ARG A 313 -29.82 2.93 -35.24
C ARG A 313 -30.03 4.14 -36.14
N ILE A 314 -29.18 5.16 -36.04
CA ILE A 314 -29.20 6.31 -36.96
C ILE A 314 -28.71 5.89 -38.34
N GLN A 315 -27.64 5.10 -38.42
CA GLN A 315 -27.13 4.57 -39.69
C GLN A 315 -28.11 3.59 -40.37
N ASN A 316 -28.79 2.74 -39.59
CA ASN A 316 -29.77 1.75 -40.07
C ASN A 316 -31.18 2.33 -40.26
N ARG A 317 -31.38 3.62 -40.03
CA ARG A 317 -32.63 4.29 -40.41
C ARG A 317 -32.59 4.46 -41.93
N GLU A 318 -33.00 3.42 -42.64
CA GLU A 318 -33.20 3.42 -44.08
C GLU A 318 -33.99 4.68 -44.47
N LEU A 319 -33.30 5.62 -45.12
CA LEU A 319 -33.95 6.67 -45.90
C LEU A 319 -34.74 5.94 -46.99
N SER A 320 -36.08 6.06 -46.92
CA SER A 320 -36.96 5.62 -48.00
C SER A 320 -36.43 6.18 -49.33
N PRO A 321 -36.41 5.39 -50.43
CA PRO A 321 -35.99 5.89 -51.72
C PRO A 321 -37.07 6.84 -52.26
N GLU A 322 -37.05 8.09 -51.80
CA GLU A 322 -37.74 9.17 -52.49
C GLU A 322 -37.04 9.37 -53.84
N SER A 323 -37.75 9.06 -54.93
CA SER A 323 -37.32 9.47 -56.26
C SER A 323 -37.16 10.99 -56.28
N VAL A 324 -35.97 11.49 -56.61
CA VAL A 324 -35.68 12.92 -56.74
C VAL A 324 -35.93 13.36 -58.19
N HIS A 325 -36.15 14.64 -58.46
CA HIS A 325 -36.34 15.15 -59.83
C HIS A 325 -35.07 15.87 -60.30
N CYS A 326 -34.87 15.95 -61.61
CA CYS A 326 -33.86 16.84 -62.17
C CYS A 326 -34.14 18.29 -61.75
N ASN A 327 -33.10 19.01 -61.30
CA ASN A 327 -33.25 20.36 -60.75
C ASN A 327 -33.52 21.46 -61.77
N LEU A 328 -33.21 21.21 -63.05
CA LEU A 328 -33.58 22.13 -64.10
C LEU A 328 -35.12 22.21 -64.14
N LYS A 329 -35.70 23.35 -63.74
CA LYS A 329 -37.15 23.52 -63.49
C LYS A 329 -38.07 23.08 -64.63
N ARG A 330 -37.57 23.07 -65.87
CA ARG A 330 -38.29 22.65 -67.08
C ARG A 330 -38.18 21.15 -67.39
N CYS A 331 -37.40 20.39 -66.63
CA CYS A 331 -37.22 18.96 -66.76
C CYS A 331 -38.05 18.21 -65.70
N ALA A 332 -38.85 17.22 -66.13
CA ALA A 332 -39.69 16.41 -65.24
C ALA A 332 -39.12 14.99 -65.00
N ILE A 333 -37.87 14.74 -65.37
CA ILE A 333 -37.25 13.42 -65.23
C ILE A 333 -37.05 13.11 -63.75
N LYS A 334 -37.50 11.92 -63.34
CA LYS A 334 -37.25 11.36 -62.01
C LYS A 334 -35.94 10.58 -62.04
N LEU A 335 -35.11 10.83 -61.05
CA LEU A 335 -33.82 10.21 -60.84
C LEU A 335 -33.89 9.33 -59.59
N ASN A 336 -33.19 8.21 -59.64
CA ASN A 336 -32.99 7.35 -58.50
C ASN A 336 -31.69 7.76 -57.81
N PRO A 337 -31.71 8.32 -56.58
CA PRO A 337 -30.49 8.79 -55.90
C PRO A 337 -29.44 7.69 -55.65
N LYS A 338 -29.79 6.42 -55.85
CA LYS A 338 -28.89 5.26 -55.71
C LYS A 338 -28.14 4.89 -56.99
N GLU A 339 -28.51 5.49 -58.11
CA GLU A 339 -27.84 5.30 -59.41
C GLU A 339 -26.81 6.40 -59.65
N GLU A 340 -25.89 6.19 -60.60
CA GLU A 340 -24.91 7.19 -61.02
C GLU A 340 -25.63 8.36 -61.72
N ASN A 341 -25.85 9.45 -60.97
CA ASN A 341 -26.44 10.69 -61.48
C ASN A 341 -25.42 11.82 -61.40
N LEU A 342 -25.57 12.84 -62.25
CA LEU A 342 -24.80 14.07 -62.11
C LEU A 342 -25.35 14.85 -60.92
N GLU A 343 -24.47 15.28 -60.03
CA GLU A 343 -24.87 16.05 -58.85
C GLU A 343 -23.87 17.16 -58.52
N CYS A 344 -24.35 18.16 -57.80
CA CYS A 344 -23.48 19.22 -57.30
C CYS A 344 -22.63 18.69 -56.14
N ALA A 345 -21.30 18.67 -56.35
CA ALA A 345 -20.33 18.18 -55.36
C ALA A 345 -20.39 18.96 -54.04
N LEU A 346 -20.63 20.27 -54.10
CA LEU A 346 -20.73 21.10 -52.90
C LEU A 346 -22.01 20.82 -52.11
N CYS A 347 -23.15 20.65 -52.78
CA CYS A 347 -24.40 20.27 -52.11
C CYS A 347 -24.33 18.87 -51.48
N ASP A 348 -23.70 17.90 -52.17
CA ASP A 348 -23.49 16.57 -51.60
C ASP A 348 -22.62 16.65 -50.34
N TRP A 349 -21.48 17.34 -50.43
CA TRP A 349 -20.59 17.53 -49.28
C TRP A 349 -21.31 18.23 -48.11
N LEU A 350 -22.02 19.34 -48.36
CA LEU A 350 -22.78 20.04 -47.32
C LEU A 350 -23.86 19.15 -46.69
N ASN A 351 -24.53 18.30 -47.47
CA ASN A 351 -25.51 17.35 -46.97
C ASN A 351 -24.86 16.29 -46.05
N THR A 352 -23.66 15.78 -46.37
CA THR A 352 -22.92 14.88 -45.45
C THR A 352 -22.53 15.55 -44.13
N LYS A 353 -22.43 16.88 -44.12
CA LYS A 353 -22.11 17.71 -42.94
C LYS A 353 -23.35 18.17 -42.17
N GLY A 354 -24.52 17.63 -42.50
CA GLY A 354 -25.77 17.91 -41.78
C GLY A 354 -26.47 19.20 -42.21
N SER A 355 -26.15 19.75 -43.38
CA SER A 355 -26.92 20.86 -43.97
C SER A 355 -28.37 20.47 -44.16
N SER A 356 -29.29 21.40 -43.90
CA SER A 356 -30.72 21.23 -44.19
C SER A 356 -31.03 21.37 -45.69
N LYS A 357 -30.09 21.89 -46.48
CA LYS A 357 -30.21 21.95 -47.94
C LYS A 357 -29.84 20.57 -48.50
N GLY A 358 -30.79 19.92 -49.16
CA GLY A 358 -30.62 18.58 -49.71
C GLY A 358 -29.62 18.51 -50.87
N ARG A 359 -29.42 17.29 -51.40
CA ARG A 359 -28.60 17.04 -52.59
C ARG A 359 -29.27 17.58 -53.86
N PHE A 360 -28.45 18.00 -54.82
CA PHE A 360 -28.90 18.57 -56.08
C PHE A 360 -28.48 17.69 -57.26
N PHE A 361 -29.44 17.21 -58.06
CA PHE A 361 -29.23 16.25 -59.16
C PHE A 361 -29.63 16.79 -60.54
N TYR A 362 -28.89 16.38 -61.56
CA TYR A 362 -29.13 16.62 -62.98
C TYR A 362 -29.18 15.29 -63.75
N CYS A 363 -30.09 15.20 -64.71
CA CYS A 363 -30.21 14.00 -65.55
C CYS A 363 -29.18 13.92 -66.68
N THR A 364 -28.60 15.07 -67.09
CA THR A 364 -27.63 15.19 -68.19
C THR A 364 -26.64 16.32 -67.90
N ALA A 365 -25.46 16.26 -68.55
CA ALA A 365 -24.43 17.30 -68.42
C ALA A 365 -24.91 18.65 -68.97
N GLU A 366 -25.66 18.64 -70.07
CA GLU A 366 -26.26 19.84 -70.66
C GLU A 366 -27.19 20.58 -69.67
N HIS A 367 -27.97 19.85 -68.86
CA HIS A 367 -28.83 20.46 -67.85
C HIS A 367 -28.03 21.02 -66.67
N ALA A 368 -26.90 20.37 -66.32
CA ALA A 368 -25.99 20.89 -65.32
C ALA A 368 -25.35 22.19 -65.84
N GLU A 369 -24.79 22.20 -67.05
CA GLU A 369 -24.17 23.40 -67.65
C GLU A 369 -25.14 24.58 -67.76
N GLU A 370 -26.42 24.33 -68.07
CA GLU A 370 -27.43 25.39 -68.17
C GLU A 370 -27.78 26.03 -66.82
N ASP A 371 -27.89 25.23 -65.76
CA ASP A 371 -28.41 25.69 -64.45
C ASP A 371 -27.30 25.95 -63.42
N PHE A 372 -26.09 25.41 -63.59
CA PHE A 372 -25.04 25.40 -62.57
C PHE A 372 -24.72 26.80 -62.04
N ASP A 373 -24.52 27.77 -62.92
CA ASP A 373 -24.24 29.16 -62.55
C ASP A 373 -25.34 29.80 -61.71
N ASN A 374 -26.59 29.45 -62.00
CA ASN A 374 -27.76 29.96 -61.28
C ASN A 374 -27.95 29.21 -59.95
N HIS A 375 -27.73 27.90 -59.95
CA HIS A 375 -27.73 27.06 -58.76
C HIS A 375 -26.67 27.53 -57.76
N ASP A 376 -25.43 27.71 -58.21
CA ASP A 376 -24.30 28.09 -57.38
C ASP A 376 -24.54 29.42 -56.65
N ARG A 377 -25.02 30.44 -57.38
CA ARG A 377 -25.34 31.76 -56.81
C ARG A 377 -26.45 31.73 -55.76
N ASN A 378 -27.45 30.87 -55.93
CA ASN A 378 -28.63 30.86 -55.06
C ASN A 378 -28.47 29.89 -53.88
N GLU A 379 -27.77 28.77 -54.08
CA GLU A 379 -27.72 27.70 -53.11
C GLU A 379 -26.44 27.67 -52.27
N HIS A 380 -25.32 28.20 -52.79
CA HIS A 380 -24.03 28.25 -52.09
C HIS A 380 -23.69 29.64 -51.55
N GLN A 381 -24.71 30.36 -51.06
CA GLN A 381 -24.49 31.67 -50.44
C GLN A 381 -23.59 31.56 -49.21
N CYS A 382 -22.58 32.42 -49.16
CA CYS A 382 -21.65 32.48 -48.03
C CYS A 382 -22.37 32.93 -46.75
N ALA A 383 -22.04 32.28 -45.62
CA ALA A 383 -22.54 32.60 -44.29
C ALA A 383 -22.21 34.03 -43.83
N ALA A 384 -21.21 34.68 -44.44
CA ALA A 384 -20.92 36.09 -44.22
C ALA A 384 -22.00 37.04 -44.79
N GLY A 385 -22.91 36.55 -45.64
CA GLY A 385 -23.98 37.34 -46.26
C GLY A 385 -23.42 38.55 -47.01
N ASP A 386 -23.92 39.75 -46.70
CA ASP A 386 -23.47 41.01 -47.30
C ASP A 386 -22.01 41.38 -46.95
N ARG A 387 -21.38 40.68 -45.99
CA ARG A 387 -19.95 40.83 -45.64
C ARG A 387 -19.04 39.87 -46.40
N CYS A 388 -19.61 39.06 -47.29
CA CYS A 388 -18.83 38.19 -48.15
C CYS A 388 -17.94 39.04 -49.08
N LEU A 389 -16.64 38.72 -49.12
CA LEU A 389 -15.67 39.42 -49.97
C LEU A 389 -16.03 39.39 -51.47
N TYR A 390 -16.77 38.36 -51.88
CA TYR A 390 -17.16 38.11 -53.26
C TYR A 390 -18.64 38.42 -53.54
N TYR A 391 -19.38 39.01 -52.59
CA TYR A 391 -20.79 39.35 -52.79
C TYR A 391 -21.00 40.23 -54.04
N PRO A 392 -22.00 39.95 -54.91
CA PRO A 392 -23.06 38.95 -54.81
C PRO A 392 -22.73 37.57 -55.43
N GLN A 393 -21.47 37.31 -55.79
CA GLN A 393 -21.01 36.04 -56.34
C GLN A 393 -20.77 35.02 -55.21
N ALA A 394 -20.94 33.73 -55.51
CA ALA A 394 -20.76 32.62 -54.57
C ALA A 394 -19.28 32.20 -54.39
N GLY A 395 -18.35 33.16 -54.42
CA GLY A 395 -16.91 32.93 -54.25
C GLY A 395 -16.06 33.45 -55.40
N SER A 396 -14.76 33.17 -55.34
CA SER A 396 -13.82 33.53 -56.41
C SER A 396 -14.15 32.75 -57.69
N PRO A 397 -14.13 33.36 -58.87
CA PRO A 397 -14.32 32.65 -60.14
C PRO A 397 -13.30 31.51 -60.27
N GLY A 398 -13.80 30.28 -60.39
CA GLY A 398 -12.98 29.10 -60.73
C GLY A 398 -12.16 28.47 -59.61
N ASP A 399 -12.29 28.89 -58.34
CA ASP A 399 -11.58 28.26 -57.22
C ASP A 399 -12.49 28.01 -56.01
N THR A 400 -13.04 26.80 -55.92
CA THR A 400 -13.82 26.31 -54.77
C THR A 400 -12.96 25.52 -53.77
N SER A 401 -11.67 25.31 -54.06
CA SER A 401 -10.79 24.44 -53.28
C SER A 401 -10.45 25.01 -51.90
N ALA A 402 -10.53 26.34 -51.77
CA ALA A 402 -10.35 27.06 -50.50
C ALA A 402 -11.66 27.34 -49.76
N SER A 403 -12.81 26.88 -50.26
CA SER A 403 -14.10 27.03 -49.57
C SER A 403 -14.24 25.99 -48.46
N GLY A 404 -15.09 26.25 -47.46
CA GLY A 404 -15.22 25.36 -46.32
C GLY A 404 -16.35 25.70 -45.35
N ILE A 405 -16.44 24.95 -44.26
CA ILE A 405 -17.41 25.16 -43.18
C ILE A 405 -16.71 25.37 -41.84
N CYS A 406 -17.33 26.11 -40.94
CA CYS A 406 -16.78 26.27 -39.58
C CYS A 406 -16.84 24.93 -38.81
N ALA A 407 -15.67 24.37 -38.48
CA ALA A 407 -15.57 23.05 -37.83
C ALA A 407 -16.22 23.04 -36.44
N SER A 408 -16.08 24.12 -35.69
CA SER A 408 -16.64 24.24 -34.35
C SER A 408 -18.18 24.22 -34.35
N CYS A 409 -18.85 24.90 -35.28
CA CYS A 409 -20.31 24.85 -35.39
C CYS A 409 -20.85 23.45 -35.74
N VAL A 410 -20.09 22.69 -36.54
CA VAL A 410 -20.44 21.31 -36.87
C VAL A 410 -20.29 20.41 -35.64
N GLN A 411 -19.22 20.59 -34.85
CA GLN A 411 -18.98 19.84 -33.62
C GLN A 411 -20.02 20.14 -32.52
N SER A 412 -20.42 21.41 -32.37
CA SER A 412 -21.42 21.87 -31.40
C SER A 412 -22.86 21.57 -31.83
N ARG A 413 -23.08 21.15 -33.09
CA ARG A 413 -24.40 20.93 -33.71
C ARG A 413 -25.26 22.20 -33.82
N GLU A 414 -24.63 23.36 -33.88
CA GLU A 414 -25.30 24.66 -34.02
C GLU A 414 -25.65 25.00 -35.47
N GLY A 415 -25.12 24.24 -36.43
CA GLY A 415 -25.48 24.32 -37.85
C GLY A 415 -24.26 24.24 -38.78
N THR A 416 -24.54 24.17 -40.08
CA THR A 416 -23.51 24.14 -41.13
C THR A 416 -23.36 25.54 -41.74
N TYR A 417 -22.28 26.24 -41.42
CA TYR A 417 -22.01 27.60 -41.91
C TYR A 417 -20.90 27.58 -42.97
N TYR A 418 -21.29 27.75 -44.23
CA TYR A 418 -20.42 27.72 -45.40
C TYR A 418 -19.73 29.06 -45.67
N PHE A 419 -18.44 29.03 -45.92
CA PHE A 419 -17.63 30.18 -46.36
C PHE A 419 -17.03 29.89 -47.73
N CYS A 420 -17.16 30.85 -48.64
CA CYS A 420 -16.75 30.68 -50.04
C CYS A 420 -15.23 30.65 -50.25
N SER A 421 -14.44 31.06 -49.26
CA SER A 421 -12.98 31.00 -49.26
C SER A 421 -12.42 31.12 -47.85
N GLU A 422 -11.17 30.68 -47.67
CA GLU A 422 -10.41 30.87 -46.43
C GLU A 422 -10.26 32.36 -46.08
N ASP A 423 -9.99 33.22 -47.06
CA ASP A 423 -9.87 34.66 -46.83
C ASP A 423 -11.18 35.27 -46.34
N CYS A 424 -12.31 34.87 -46.93
CA CYS A 424 -13.64 35.32 -46.49
C CYS A 424 -13.94 34.83 -45.08
N TYR A 425 -13.55 33.59 -44.74
CA TYR A 425 -13.67 33.05 -43.38
C TYR A 425 -12.84 33.84 -42.38
N ARG A 426 -11.53 34.02 -42.64
CA ARG A 426 -10.61 34.75 -41.77
C ARG A 426 -11.03 36.20 -41.54
N HIS A 427 -11.57 36.86 -42.57
CA HIS A 427 -12.08 38.22 -42.45
C HIS A 427 -13.36 38.33 -41.60
N ASN A 428 -14.17 37.27 -41.57
CA ASN A 428 -15.49 37.28 -40.94
C ASN A 428 -15.60 36.41 -39.66
N ILE A 429 -14.51 35.75 -39.24
CA ILE A 429 -14.55 34.80 -38.11
C ILE A 429 -14.92 35.47 -36.80
N ASP A 430 -14.40 36.66 -36.50
CA ASP A 430 -14.76 37.36 -35.26
C ASP A 430 -16.25 37.72 -35.21
N TRP A 431 -16.82 38.12 -36.35
CA TRP A 431 -18.25 38.39 -36.44
C TRP A 431 -19.09 37.10 -36.29
N HIS A 432 -18.67 36.04 -36.96
CA HIS A 432 -19.33 34.73 -36.89
C HIS A 432 -19.26 34.17 -35.46
N ALA A 433 -18.10 34.22 -34.83
CA ALA A 433 -17.87 33.74 -33.48
C ALA A 433 -18.68 34.50 -32.43
N ASN A 434 -18.74 35.82 -32.51
CA ASN A 434 -19.58 36.62 -31.61
C ASN A 434 -21.08 36.30 -31.72
N ARG A 435 -21.53 35.77 -32.87
CA ARG A 435 -22.94 35.49 -33.12
C ARG A 435 -23.32 34.03 -32.85
N TYR A 436 -22.40 33.10 -33.07
CA TYR A 436 -22.68 31.66 -33.06
C TYR A 436 -21.81 30.86 -32.08
N HIS A 437 -20.71 31.41 -31.54
CA HIS A 437 -19.77 30.73 -30.62
C HIS A 437 -19.74 31.40 -29.23
N ILE A 438 -20.90 31.80 -28.71
CA ILE A 438 -21.04 32.69 -27.53
C ILE A 438 -20.35 32.13 -26.26
N PHE A 439 -20.16 30.81 -26.16
CA PHE A 439 -19.55 30.15 -24.99
C PHE A 439 -18.14 29.59 -25.22
N ASP A 440 -17.62 29.60 -26.45
CA ASP A 440 -16.36 28.92 -26.86
C ASP A 440 -15.29 29.85 -27.47
N TYR A 441 -15.52 31.16 -27.48
CA TYR A 441 -14.64 32.15 -28.14
C TYR A 441 -13.21 32.27 -27.58
N GLN A 442 -12.90 31.71 -26.40
CA GLN A 442 -11.60 31.89 -25.73
C GLN A 442 -10.57 30.76 -25.99
N ARG A 443 -10.81 29.86 -26.95
CA ARG A 443 -9.80 28.86 -27.35
C ARG A 443 -9.30 29.16 -28.76
N GLU A 444 -8.00 29.41 -28.92
CA GLU A 444 -7.37 29.59 -30.24
C GLU A 444 -7.61 28.40 -31.19
N ASP A 445 -7.92 27.22 -30.62
CA ASP A 445 -8.17 25.97 -31.33
C ASP A 445 -9.58 25.84 -31.97
N THR A 446 -10.51 26.79 -31.74
CA THR A 446 -11.92 26.69 -32.21
C THR A 446 -12.19 27.39 -33.55
N ASN A 447 -11.21 28.11 -34.10
CA ASN A 447 -11.38 28.88 -35.35
C ASN A 447 -10.82 28.13 -36.58
N VAL A 448 -11.26 26.89 -36.78
CA VAL A 448 -10.79 26.03 -37.87
C VAL A 448 -11.85 25.96 -38.98
N LEU A 449 -11.43 26.22 -40.22
CA LEU A 449 -12.21 25.97 -41.42
C LEU A 449 -11.98 24.52 -41.87
N GLU A 450 -13.04 23.73 -41.94
CA GLU A 450 -13.02 22.43 -42.60
C GLU A 450 -13.23 22.63 -44.10
N TYR A 451 -12.19 22.39 -44.89
CA TYR A 451 -12.21 22.60 -46.34
C TYR A 451 -13.15 21.64 -47.05
N PHE A 452 -13.77 22.15 -48.12
CA PHE A 452 -14.51 21.36 -49.09
C PHE A 452 -13.61 20.26 -49.66
N ARG A 453 -14.11 19.02 -49.61
CA ARG A 453 -13.47 17.86 -50.21
C ARG A 453 -14.54 17.02 -50.90
N PRO A 454 -14.51 16.89 -52.23
CA PRO A 454 -15.40 15.96 -52.92
C PRO A 454 -15.09 14.53 -52.47
N LEU A 455 -16.07 13.64 -52.55
CA LEU A 455 -15.87 12.23 -52.22
C LEU A 455 -14.85 11.60 -53.19
N ASP A 456 -14.01 10.69 -52.69
CA ASP A 456 -12.92 10.06 -53.46
C ASP A 456 -13.40 9.30 -54.71
N ASN A 457 -14.68 8.90 -54.74
CA ASN A 457 -15.32 8.21 -55.86
C ASN A 457 -16.05 9.15 -56.84
N MET A 458 -16.04 10.46 -56.60
CA MET A 458 -16.74 11.43 -57.45
C MET A 458 -15.83 11.89 -58.60
N LYS A 459 -16.31 11.73 -59.84
CA LYS A 459 -15.60 12.23 -61.02
C LYS A 459 -16.05 13.65 -61.33
N ILE A 460 -15.21 14.63 -61.02
CA ILE A 460 -15.50 16.04 -61.28
C ILE A 460 -15.41 16.31 -62.78
N ILE A 461 -16.49 16.85 -63.35
CA ILE A 461 -16.55 17.35 -64.73
C ILE A 461 -16.21 18.85 -64.63
N PRO A 462 -15.16 19.31 -65.33
CA PRO A 462 -14.67 20.69 -65.24
C PRO A 462 -15.59 21.72 -65.90
#